data_AF-A0A1F6PUI3-F1
#
_entry.id   AF-A0A1F6PUI3-F1
#
_cell.length_a   1.000
_cell.length_b   1.000
_cell.length_c   1.000
_cell.angle_alpha   90.00
_cell.angle_beta   90.00
_cell.angle_gamma   90.00
#
_symmetry.space_group_name_H-M   'P 1'
#
loop_
_entity.id
_entity.type
_entity.pdbx_description
1 polymer ?
#
loop_
_entity_poly.entity_id
_entity_poly.type
_entity_poly.pdbx_seq_one_letter_code
_entity_poly.pdbx_strand_id
1 'polypeptide(L)'
;MKIRKYVLKSFILAFLLSNIALVKAEIANFDTNIKAVKTVTADNQADSLYYLNMAKAYEQENSIDKAIESYKLAIAANPDLEAAYSQLGLIYAEKGDYKNSIKIFKKYLNFSNNPEEEALVKEFIDKLNTLVK
;
A
#
# COMPACT_ATOMS: atom_id res chain seq x y z
N MET A 1 -20.26 -33.82 -33.23
CA MET A 1 -20.07 -33.18 -31.90
C MET A 1 -18.74 -32.42 -31.70
N LYS A 2 -17.82 -32.33 -32.69
CA LYS A 2 -16.52 -31.63 -32.53
C LYS A 2 -16.58 -30.11 -32.78
N ILE A 3 -17.37 -29.67 -33.75
CA ILE A 3 -17.47 -28.25 -34.19
C ILE A 3 -17.96 -27.34 -33.04
N ARG A 4 -18.99 -27.76 -32.31
CA ARG A 4 -19.56 -27.00 -31.18
C ARG A 4 -18.55 -26.75 -30.04
N LYS A 5 -17.59 -27.67 -29.83
CA LYS A 5 -16.50 -27.52 -28.83
C LYS A 5 -15.45 -26.49 -29.27
N TYR A 6 -15.16 -26.40 -30.57
CA TYR A 6 -14.24 -25.39 -31.10
C TYR A 6 -14.86 -23.99 -31.11
N VAL A 7 -16.14 -23.90 -31.49
CA VAL A 7 -16.89 -22.64 -31.44
C VAL A 7 -16.95 -22.13 -29.99
N LEU A 8 -17.32 -22.97 -29.02
CA LEU A 8 -17.36 -22.58 -27.61
C LEU A 8 -15.98 -22.17 -27.06
N LYS A 9 -14.90 -22.88 -27.43
CA LYS A 9 -13.53 -22.47 -27.06
C LYS A 9 -13.13 -21.13 -27.68
N SER A 10 -13.51 -20.89 -28.94
CA SER A 10 -13.26 -19.62 -29.62
C SER A 10 -13.99 -18.45 -28.95
N PHE A 11 -15.25 -18.66 -28.56
CA PHE A 11 -16.03 -17.66 -27.82
C PHE A 11 -15.44 -17.33 -26.44
N ILE A 12 -15.02 -18.34 -25.67
CA ILE A 12 -14.40 -18.13 -24.36
C ILE A 12 -13.05 -17.41 -24.51
N LEU A 13 -12.26 -17.77 -25.51
CA LEU A 13 -10.99 -17.11 -25.78
C LEU A 13 -11.19 -15.64 -26.17
N ALA A 14 -12.16 -15.34 -27.04
CA ALA A 14 -12.50 -13.97 -27.41
C ALA A 14 -12.98 -13.14 -26.20
N PHE A 15 -13.81 -13.72 -25.33
CA PHE A 15 -14.27 -13.08 -24.11
C PHE A 15 -13.10 -12.79 -23.14
N LEU A 16 -12.19 -13.74 -22.95
CA LEU A 16 -11.02 -13.56 -22.10
C LEU A 16 -10.11 -12.45 -22.64
N LEU A 17 -9.84 -12.46 -23.95
CA LEU A 17 -9.03 -11.43 -24.62
C LEU A 17 -9.67 -10.04 -24.51
N SER A 18 -10.99 -9.95 -24.63
CA SER A 18 -11.74 -8.70 -24.45
C SER A 18 -11.61 -8.16 -23.02
N ASN A 19 -11.75 -9.00 -22.01
CA ASN A 19 -11.58 -8.58 -20.61
C ASN A 19 -10.14 -8.15 -20.32
N ILE A 20 -9.15 -8.90 -20.82
CA ILE A 20 -7.73 -8.53 -20.67
C ILE A 20 -7.45 -7.19 -21.36
N ALA A 21 -8.02 -6.93 -22.53
CA ALA A 21 -7.87 -5.66 -23.23
C ALA A 21 -8.50 -4.50 -22.44
N LEU A 22 -9.67 -4.71 -21.84
CA LEU A 22 -10.35 -3.71 -21.01
C LEU A 22 -9.55 -3.39 -19.75
N VAL A 23 -9.09 -4.42 -19.01
CA VAL A 23 -8.24 -4.22 -17.82
C VAL A 23 -6.92 -3.54 -18.18
N LYS A 24 -6.31 -3.88 -19.31
CA LYS A 24 -5.09 -3.20 -19.79
C LYS A 24 -5.35 -1.74 -20.15
N ALA A 25 -6.49 -1.44 -20.75
CA ALA A 25 -6.89 -0.07 -21.06
C ALA A 25 -7.15 0.74 -19.79
N GLU A 26 -7.79 0.15 -18.77
CA GLU A 26 -7.95 0.76 -17.45
C GLU A 26 -6.60 1.02 -16.79
N ILE A 27 -5.71 0.02 -16.73
CA ILE A 27 -4.35 0.18 -16.17
C ILE A 27 -3.58 1.28 -16.92
N ALA A 28 -3.64 1.30 -18.26
CA ALA A 28 -2.97 2.32 -19.07
C ALA A 28 -3.57 3.72 -18.85
N ASN A 29 -4.90 3.82 -18.66
CA ASN A 29 -5.58 5.06 -18.32
C ASN A 29 -5.22 5.53 -16.90
N PHE A 30 -5.08 4.61 -15.94
CA PHE A 30 -4.57 4.92 -14.61
C PHE A 30 -3.11 5.40 -14.67
N ASP A 31 -2.25 4.72 -15.41
CA ASP A 31 -0.84 5.10 -15.58
C ASP A 31 -0.68 6.46 -16.26
N THR A 32 -1.52 6.77 -17.24
CA THR A 32 -1.53 8.08 -17.93
C THR A 32 -2.13 9.16 -17.05
N ASN A 33 -3.17 8.89 -16.28
CA ASN A 33 -3.70 9.83 -15.29
C ASN A 33 -2.66 10.12 -14.19
N ILE A 34 -1.96 9.10 -13.70
CA ILE A 34 -0.86 9.26 -12.74
C ILE A 34 0.27 10.10 -13.35
N LYS A 35 0.66 9.85 -14.60
CA LYS A 35 1.69 10.65 -15.29
C LYS A 35 1.23 12.09 -15.53
N ALA A 36 -0.01 12.32 -15.95
CA ALA A 36 -0.55 13.65 -16.20
C ALA A 36 -0.61 14.48 -14.91
N VAL A 37 -1.01 13.85 -13.79
CA VAL A 37 -0.96 14.47 -12.46
C VAL A 37 0.49 14.78 -12.06
N LYS A 38 1.43 13.84 -12.22
CA LYS A 38 2.88 14.06 -11.96
C LYS A 38 3.51 15.19 -12.79
N THR A 39 3.02 15.44 -14.00
CA THR A 39 3.55 16.51 -14.87
C THR A 39 3.05 17.90 -14.50
N VAL A 40 1.91 18.00 -13.80
CA VAL A 40 1.33 19.28 -13.36
C VAL A 40 1.75 19.60 -11.93
N THR A 41 2.04 18.59 -11.12
CA THR A 41 2.53 18.76 -9.76
C THR A 41 3.86 18.00 -9.61
N ALA A 42 4.97 18.71 -9.48
CA ALA A 42 6.23 18.13 -8.96
C ALA A 42 6.06 17.86 -7.45
N ASP A 43 5.04 17.06 -7.13
CA ASP A 43 4.46 16.96 -5.81
C ASP A 43 4.59 15.52 -5.34
N ASN A 44 5.58 15.34 -4.49
CA ASN A 44 5.91 14.13 -3.74
C ASN A 44 4.66 13.49 -3.08
N GLN A 45 3.59 14.26 -2.88
CA GLN A 45 2.32 13.78 -2.36
C GLN A 45 1.66 12.73 -3.27
N ALA A 46 1.62 12.93 -4.59
CA ALA A 46 0.98 11.98 -5.51
C ALA A 46 1.71 10.63 -5.54
N ASP A 47 3.04 10.66 -5.48
CA ASP A 47 3.87 9.46 -5.38
C ASP A 47 3.67 8.72 -4.07
N SER A 48 3.63 9.44 -2.95
CA SER A 48 3.39 8.83 -1.65
C SER A 48 2.02 8.14 -1.55
N LEU A 49 0.97 8.75 -2.12
CA LEU A 49 -0.38 8.17 -2.14
C LEU A 49 -0.49 6.95 -3.06
N TYR A 50 0.23 6.94 -4.18
CA TYR A 50 0.32 5.77 -5.06
C TYR A 50 0.90 4.57 -4.31
N TYR A 51 2.05 4.74 -3.66
CA TYR A 51 2.69 3.67 -2.89
C TYR A 51 1.85 3.25 -1.67
N LEU A 52 1.16 4.18 -1.02
CA LEU A 52 0.23 3.89 0.06
C LEU A 52 -0.90 2.96 -0.40
N ASN A 53 -1.49 3.24 -1.57
CA ASN A 53 -2.57 2.42 -2.12
C ASN A 53 -2.07 1.05 -2.58
N MET A 54 -0.87 0.96 -3.17
CA MET A 54 -0.24 -0.34 -3.45
C MET A 54 -0.02 -1.15 -2.19
N ALA A 55 0.43 -0.51 -1.10
CA ALA A 55 0.66 -1.18 0.17
C ALA A 55 -0.62 -1.82 0.71
N LYS A 56 -1.72 -1.05 0.72
CA LYS A 56 -3.05 -1.53 1.12
C LYS A 56 -3.56 -2.67 0.24
N ALA A 57 -3.35 -2.59 -1.08
CA ALA A 57 -3.71 -3.68 -1.98
C ALA A 57 -2.92 -4.95 -1.67
N TYR A 58 -1.62 -4.85 -1.40
CA TYR A 58 -0.81 -5.99 -0.99
C TYR A 58 -1.21 -6.55 0.38
N GLU A 59 -1.65 -5.73 1.34
CA GLU A 59 -2.22 -6.23 2.60
C GLU A 59 -3.50 -7.04 2.36
N GLN A 60 -4.40 -6.57 1.50
CA GLN A 60 -5.63 -7.28 1.13
C GLN A 60 -5.35 -8.62 0.46
N GLU A 61 -4.26 -8.71 -0.30
CA GLU A 61 -3.76 -9.96 -0.90
C GLU A 61 -2.92 -10.81 0.07
N ASN A 62 -2.80 -10.42 1.34
CA ASN A 62 -1.95 -11.06 2.35
C ASN A 62 -0.46 -11.13 1.95
N SER A 63 -0.03 -10.28 1.02
CA SER A 63 1.35 -10.15 0.53
C SER A 63 2.14 -9.17 1.40
N ILE A 64 2.26 -9.49 2.69
CA ILE A 64 2.74 -8.57 3.73
C ILE A 64 4.13 -7.98 3.45
N ASP A 65 5.08 -8.75 2.92
CA ASP A 65 6.42 -8.24 2.64
C ASP A 65 6.41 -7.16 1.53
N LYS A 66 5.54 -7.31 0.52
CA LYS A 66 5.35 -6.30 -0.52
C LYS A 66 4.63 -5.05 0.01
N ALA A 67 3.70 -5.25 0.93
CA ALA A 67 3.04 -4.14 1.62
C ALA A 67 4.07 -3.31 2.40
N ILE A 68 4.95 -3.95 3.17
CA ILE A 68 6.03 -3.29 3.92
C ILE A 68 6.92 -2.45 2.99
N GLU A 69 7.38 -3.00 1.87
CA GLU A 69 8.22 -2.24 0.93
C GLU A 69 7.46 -1.07 0.32
N SER A 70 6.18 -1.25 0.00
CA SER A 70 5.33 -0.17 -0.53
C SER A 70 5.11 0.94 0.50
N TYR A 71 4.89 0.60 1.78
CA TYR A 71 4.82 1.59 2.86
C TYR A 71 6.12 2.36 3.04
N LYS A 72 7.28 1.70 2.94
CA LYS A 72 8.59 2.38 2.99
C LYS A 72 8.77 3.35 1.82
N LEU A 73 8.34 2.96 0.61
CA LEU A 73 8.37 3.85 -0.55
C LEU A 73 7.42 5.05 -0.38
N ALA A 74 6.25 4.84 0.21
CA ALA A 74 5.32 5.92 0.54
C ALA A 74 5.95 6.93 1.51
N ILE A 75 6.62 6.45 2.56
CA ILE A 75 7.36 7.27 3.52
C ILE A 75 8.55 7.98 2.86
N ALA A 76 9.27 7.31 1.96
CA ALA A 76 10.40 7.92 1.25
C ALA A 76 9.96 9.05 0.32
N ALA A 77 8.78 8.88 -0.31
CA ALA A 77 8.17 9.92 -1.14
C ALA A 77 7.64 11.07 -0.28
N ASN A 78 6.91 10.80 0.80
CA ASN A 78 6.44 11.82 1.74
C ASN A 78 6.77 11.43 3.19
N PRO A 79 7.83 12.02 3.77
CA PRO A 79 8.26 11.73 5.14
C PRO A 79 7.24 12.09 6.23
N ASP A 80 6.25 12.92 5.91
CA ASP A 80 5.21 13.38 6.85
C ASP A 80 3.89 12.62 6.67
N LEU A 81 3.88 11.57 5.84
CA LEU A 81 2.68 10.77 5.57
C LEU A 81 2.33 9.86 6.76
N GLU A 82 1.65 10.42 7.75
CA GLU A 82 1.19 9.76 8.98
C GLU A 82 0.60 8.37 8.75
N ALA A 83 -0.31 8.23 7.78
CA ALA A 83 -0.98 6.98 7.47
C ALA A 83 0.01 5.84 7.12
N ALA A 84 1.12 6.14 6.45
CA ALA A 84 2.10 5.13 6.06
C ALA A 84 2.93 4.64 7.26
N TYR A 85 3.25 5.52 8.22
CA TYR A 85 3.95 5.12 9.44
C TYR A 85 3.04 4.30 10.36
N SER A 86 1.78 4.71 10.55
CA SER A 86 0.85 3.98 11.40
C SER A 86 0.66 2.54 10.92
N GLN A 87 0.38 2.37 9.62
CA GLN A 87 0.19 1.02 9.05
C GLN A 87 1.47 0.19 9.08
N LEU A 88 2.62 0.75 8.72
CA LEU A 88 3.89 0.03 8.78
C LEU A 88 4.24 -0.40 10.21
N GLY A 89 3.98 0.47 11.20
CA GLY A 89 4.19 0.17 12.60
C GLY A 89 3.30 -0.97 13.10
N LEU A 90 2.02 -0.97 12.72
CA LEU A 90 1.06 -2.04 13.04
C LEU A 90 1.48 -3.37 12.41
N ILE A 91 1.85 -3.37 11.12
CA ILE A 91 2.32 -4.58 10.44
C ILE A 91 3.54 -5.18 11.15
N TYR A 92 4.50 -4.36 11.57
CA TYR A 92 5.65 -4.87 12.33
C TYR A 92 5.23 -5.46 13.68
N ALA A 93 4.26 -4.86 14.37
CA ALA A 93 3.74 -5.39 15.63
C ALA A 93 3.03 -6.74 15.42
N GLU A 94 2.20 -6.87 14.38
CA GLU A 94 1.50 -8.11 14.03
C GLU A 94 2.47 -9.23 13.65
N LYS A 95 3.59 -8.91 13.00
CA LYS A 95 4.67 -9.87 12.72
C LYS A 95 5.50 -10.26 13.94
N GLY A 96 5.24 -9.65 15.11
CA GLY A 96 6.05 -9.83 16.32
C GLY A 96 7.40 -9.10 16.30
N ASP A 97 7.65 -8.26 15.28
CA ASP A 97 8.85 -7.43 15.17
C ASP A 97 8.65 -6.11 15.95
N TYR A 98 8.50 -6.25 17.27
CA TYR A 98 8.20 -5.14 18.16
C TYR A 98 9.30 -4.06 18.13
N LYS A 99 10.56 -4.46 17.91
CA LYS A 99 11.70 -3.52 17.82
C LYS A 99 11.54 -2.56 16.64
N ASN A 100 11.22 -3.07 15.45
CA ASN A 100 10.97 -2.20 14.30
C ASN A 100 9.66 -1.43 14.43
N SER A 101 8.62 -2.04 15.00
CA SER A 101 7.35 -1.34 15.28
C SER A 101 7.56 -0.10 16.15
N ILE A 102 8.25 -0.25 17.30
CA ILE A 102 8.59 0.86 18.20
C ILE A 102 9.38 1.95 17.46
N LYS A 103 10.35 1.55 16.62
CA LYS A 103 11.16 2.50 15.84
C LYS A 103 10.30 3.33 14.87
N ILE A 104 9.32 2.72 14.21
CA ILE A 104 8.42 3.41 13.29
C ILE A 104 7.48 4.35 14.05
N PHE A 105 6.88 3.92 15.16
CA PHE A 105 6.02 4.79 15.97
C PHE A 105 6.77 5.95 16.62
N LYS A 106 8.04 5.76 17.02
CA LYS A 106 8.88 6.88 17.48
C LYS A 106 9.14 7.91 16.38
N LYS A 107 9.26 7.47 15.12
CA LYS A 107 9.34 8.42 14.00
C LYS A 107 8.03 9.15 13.80
N TYR A 108 6.89 8.44 13.88
CA TYR A 108 5.56 9.04 13.81
C TYR A 108 5.38 10.21 14.79
N LEU A 109 5.81 10.02 16.03
CA LEU A 109 5.75 11.06 17.07
C LEU A 109 6.59 12.31 16.79
N ASN A 110 7.55 12.29 15.85
CA ASN A 110 8.37 13.46 15.56
C ASN A 110 7.66 14.50 14.68
N PHE A 111 6.59 14.11 13.99
CA PHE A 111 5.87 14.98 13.05
C PHE A 111 4.35 14.99 13.27
N SER A 112 3.83 14.12 14.14
CA SER A 112 2.44 14.22 14.60
C SER A 112 2.22 15.55 15.31
N ASN A 113 1.12 16.22 15.00
CA ASN A 113 0.72 17.49 15.62
C ASN A 113 -0.54 17.35 16.48
N ASN A 114 -0.91 16.10 16.82
CA ASN A 114 -2.13 15.79 17.54
C ASN A 114 -1.81 15.16 18.91
N PRO A 115 -1.98 15.91 20.03
CA PRO A 115 -1.65 15.43 21.37
C PRO A 115 -2.40 14.16 21.80
N GLU A 116 -3.63 13.95 21.31
CA GLU A 116 -4.42 12.76 21.65
C GLU A 116 -3.84 11.51 20.96
N GLU A 117 -3.52 11.62 19.66
CA GLU A 117 -2.88 10.54 18.91
C GLU A 117 -1.49 10.24 19.44
N GLU A 118 -0.71 11.26 19.81
CA GLU A 118 0.58 11.06 20.46
C GLU A 118 0.47 10.26 21.76
N ALA A 119 -0.54 10.54 22.60
CA ALA A 119 -0.74 9.83 23.85
C ALA A 119 -1.05 8.34 23.60
N LEU A 120 -1.92 8.06 22.62
CA LEU A 120 -2.25 6.69 22.20
C LEU A 120 -1.01 5.94 21.67
N VAL A 121 -0.21 6.60 20.84
CA VAL A 121 1.01 6.00 20.28
C VAL A 121 2.07 5.77 21.36
N LYS A 122 2.21 6.67 22.34
CA LYS A 122 3.10 6.47 23.51
C LYS A 122 2.64 5.27 24.35
N GLU A 123 1.35 5.17 24.67
CA GLU A 123 0.79 4.02 25.38
C GLU A 123 1.02 2.71 24.59
N PHE A 124 0.86 2.75 23.28
CA PHE A 124 1.12 1.60 22.41
C PHE A 124 2.60 1.19 22.44
N ILE A 125 3.53 2.15 22.34
CA ILE A 125 4.96 1.90 22.46
C ILE A 125 5.30 1.26 23.81
N ASP A 126 4.71 1.73 24.92
CA ASP A 126 4.94 1.17 26.25
C ASP A 126 4.47 -0.28 26.33
N LYS A 127 3.30 -0.60 25.77
CA LYS A 127 2.83 -1.99 25.65
C LYS A 127 3.81 -2.84 24.84
N LEU A 128 4.27 -2.36 23.68
CA LEU A 128 5.25 -3.08 22.86
C LEU A 128 6.58 -3.30 23.59
N ASN A 129 7.05 -2.32 24.38
CA ASN A 129 8.28 -2.46 25.16
C ASN A 129 8.18 -3.62 26.16
N THR A 130 7.01 -3.89 26.74
CA THR A 130 6.82 -5.05 27.64
C THR A 130 6.95 -6.41 26.93
N LEU A 131 6.77 -6.43 25.61
CA LEU A 131 6.86 -7.63 24.77
C LEU A 131 8.27 -7.86 24.21
N VAL A 132 9.15 -6.85 24.29
CA VAL A 132 10.56 -6.96 23.94
C VAL A 132 11.30 -7.56 25.13
N LYS A 133 11.72 -8.83 25.03
CA LYS A 133 12.60 -9.49 26.00
C LYS A 133 14.02 -8.93 25.97
#